data_AF-A0A0S8DXW4-F1
#
_entry.id   AF-A0A0S8DXW4-F1
#
_cell.length_a   1.000
_cell.length_b   1.000
_cell.length_c   1.000
_cell.angle_alpha   90.00
_cell.angle_beta   90.00
_cell.angle_gamma   90.00
#
_symmetry.space_group_name_H-M   'P 1'
#
loop_
_entity.id
_entity.type
_entity.pdbx_description
1 polymer ?
#
loop_
_entity_poly.entity_id
_entity_poly.type
_entity_poly.pdbx_seq_one_letter_code
_entity_poly.pdbx_strand_id
1 'polypeptide(L)'
;FQSRFGREEWLKPYADHTLAQLPKEGITSVDVICPGFSADCLETLEEMAEQNRDVFLHAGGEAYRYIPALNDSPAHIATLTELIGKHCQGWPETSESWDERSVQADANRSRERALAHGASR
;
A
#
# COMPACT_ATOMS: atom_id res chain seq x y z
N PHE A 1 -2.44 8.02 -15.44
CA PHE A 1 -2.64 6.57 -15.23
C PHE A 1 -1.45 5.83 -15.81
N GLN A 2 -0.84 4.96 -15.00
CA GLN A 2 0.34 4.16 -15.33
C GLN A 2 -0.05 2.72 -15.71
N SER A 3 0.91 1.94 -16.18
CA SER A 3 0.83 0.48 -16.42
C SER A 3 -0.40 0.04 -17.21
N ARG A 4 -0.30 0.14 -18.54
CA ARG A 4 -1.36 -0.28 -19.48
C ARG A 4 -1.02 -1.64 -20.06
N PHE A 5 -2.01 -2.53 -20.17
CA PHE A 5 -1.83 -3.85 -20.77
C PHE A 5 -2.83 -4.12 -21.89
N GLY A 6 -2.40 -4.85 -22.92
CA GLY A 6 -3.26 -5.21 -24.04
C GLY A 6 -3.56 -4.05 -25.00
N ARG A 7 -4.55 -4.24 -25.88
CA ARG A 7 -4.88 -3.31 -26.97
C ARG A 7 -6.09 -2.42 -26.68
N GLU A 8 -6.80 -2.68 -25.59
CA GLU A 8 -7.99 -1.94 -25.21
C GLU A 8 -7.62 -0.52 -24.73
N GLU A 9 -8.59 0.39 -24.78
CA GLU A 9 -8.38 1.74 -24.28
C GLU A 9 -8.46 1.76 -22.75
N TRP A 10 -7.45 2.34 -22.11
CA TRP A 10 -7.39 2.50 -20.66
C TRP A 10 -7.74 3.93 -20.26
N LEU A 11 -7.92 4.14 -18.95
CA LEU A 11 -8.23 5.44 -18.40
C LEU A 11 -7.09 6.45 -18.67
N LYS A 12 -7.48 7.65 -19.11
CA LYS A 12 -6.59 8.77 -19.47
C LYS A 12 -6.58 9.87 -18.42
N PRO A 13 -5.51 10.69 -18.32
CA PRO A 13 -4.34 10.72 -19.20
C PRO A 13 -3.30 9.62 -18.90
N TYR A 14 -2.56 9.19 -19.92
CA TYR A 14 -1.48 8.20 -19.78
C TYR A 14 -0.19 8.88 -19.28
N ALA A 15 0.45 8.28 -18.27
CA ALA A 15 1.57 8.90 -17.57
C ALA A 15 2.75 9.22 -18.51
N ASP A 16 3.14 8.26 -19.34
CA ASP A 16 4.20 8.38 -20.34
C ASP A 16 3.93 9.50 -21.35
N HIS A 17 2.70 9.56 -21.88
CA HIS A 17 2.31 10.61 -22.83
C HIS A 17 2.29 11.99 -22.18
N THR A 18 1.80 12.09 -20.94
CA THR A 18 1.82 13.35 -20.17
C THR A 18 3.27 13.79 -19.94
N LEU A 19 4.14 12.90 -19.46
CA LEU A 19 5.54 13.23 -19.20
C LEU A 19 6.30 13.63 -20.47
N ALA A 20 6.03 13.01 -21.61
CA ALA A 20 6.63 13.40 -22.90
C ALA A 20 6.18 14.79 -23.39
N GLN A 21 5.05 15.30 -22.88
CA GLN A 21 4.47 16.57 -23.32
C GLN A 21 4.87 17.74 -22.42
N LEU A 22 5.01 17.52 -21.11
CA LEU A 22 5.29 18.56 -20.11
C LEU A 22 6.49 19.48 -20.46
N PRO A 23 7.65 18.99 -20.95
CA PRO A 23 8.75 19.87 -21.31
C PRO A 23 8.40 20.88 -22.43
N LYS A 24 7.56 20.48 -23.39
CA LYS A 24 7.10 21.35 -24.48
C LYS A 24 6.20 22.48 -23.99
N GLU A 25 5.61 22.30 -22.81
CA GLU A 25 4.79 23.30 -22.12
C GLU A 25 5.63 24.16 -21.16
N GLY A 26 6.95 24.00 -21.14
CA GLY A 26 7.88 24.73 -20.27
C GLY A 26 8.05 24.11 -18.88
N ILE A 27 7.47 22.94 -18.62
CA ILE A 27 7.63 22.23 -17.35
C ILE A 27 8.84 21.29 -17.47
N THR A 28 9.99 21.76 -16.96
CA THR A 28 11.27 21.05 -17.07
C THR A 28 11.67 20.28 -15.81
N SER A 29 10.90 20.40 -14.71
CA SER A 29 11.15 19.69 -13.46
C SER A 29 9.87 19.04 -12.93
N VAL A 30 9.94 17.76 -12.56
CA VAL A 30 8.81 17.02 -11.98
C VAL A 30 9.20 16.17 -10.78
N ASP A 31 8.30 16.14 -9.79
CA ASP A 31 8.27 15.16 -8.72
C ASP A 31 7.10 14.21 -8.96
N VAL A 32 7.34 12.90 -8.86
CA VAL A 32 6.35 11.88 -9.20
C VAL A 32 6.11 10.96 -8.01
N ILE A 33 4.83 10.76 -7.68
CA ILE A 33 4.35 9.80 -6.68
C ILE A 33 3.45 8.76 -7.35
N CYS A 34 3.40 7.55 -6.78
CA CYS A 34 2.49 6.48 -7.21
C CYS A 34 1.46 6.19 -6.10
N PRO A 35 0.41 7.03 -5.93
CA PRO A 35 -0.49 6.94 -4.78
C PRO A 35 -1.36 5.68 -4.74
N GLY A 36 -1.40 4.90 -5.83
CA GLY A 36 -2.05 3.59 -5.87
C GLY A 36 -1.25 2.48 -5.16
N PHE A 37 -0.03 2.76 -4.72
CA PHE A 37 0.88 1.79 -4.13
C PHE A 37 1.39 2.29 -2.77
N SER A 38 1.25 1.47 -1.74
CA SER A 38 1.79 1.75 -0.41
C SER A 38 3.23 1.23 -0.23
N ALA A 39 3.66 0.30 -1.07
CA ALA A 39 5.01 -0.25 -1.13
C ALA A 39 5.48 -0.32 -2.59
N ASP A 40 6.79 -0.20 -2.78
CA ASP A 40 7.41 -0.25 -4.09
C ASP A 40 7.33 -1.65 -4.72
N CYS A 41 7.13 -1.66 -6.03
CA CYS A 41 7.00 -2.85 -6.85
C CYS A 41 7.64 -2.62 -8.22
N LEU A 42 7.49 -3.57 -9.14
CA LEU A 42 8.05 -3.44 -10.48
C LEU A 42 7.51 -2.20 -11.20
N GLU A 43 6.21 -1.96 -11.08
CA GLU A 43 5.53 -0.83 -11.71
C GLU A 43 6.03 0.53 -11.18
N THR A 44 6.48 0.61 -9.92
CA THR A 44 7.01 1.88 -9.39
C THR A 44 8.51 2.06 -9.68
N LEU A 45 9.32 1.02 -9.47
CA LEU A 45 10.77 1.12 -9.61
C LEU A 45 11.22 1.10 -11.07
N GLU A 46 10.73 0.15 -11.86
CA GLU A 46 11.13 0.01 -13.26
C GLU A 46 10.36 0.99 -14.14
N GLU A 47 9.02 0.94 -14.12
CA GLU A 47 8.24 1.75 -15.07
C GLU A 47 8.30 3.24 -14.71
N MET A 48 8.09 3.61 -13.45
CA MET A 48 8.01 5.02 -13.06
C MET A 48 9.38 5.65 -12.79
N ALA A 49 10.22 5.03 -11.95
CA ALA A 49 11.50 5.63 -11.57
C ALA A 49 12.56 5.59 -12.69
N GLU A 50 12.49 4.63 -13.61
CA GLU A 50 13.44 4.49 -14.72
C GLU A 50 12.81 4.85 -16.08
N GLN A 51 11.84 4.08 -16.57
CA GLN A 51 11.35 4.24 -17.95
C GLN A 51 10.66 5.59 -18.19
N ASN A 52 9.75 6.01 -17.31
CA ASN A 52 9.06 7.29 -17.42
C ASN A 52 9.98 8.48 -17.14
N ARG A 53 11.00 8.30 -16.29
CA ARG A 53 12.09 9.27 -16.11
C ARG A 53 12.80 9.50 -17.44
N ASP A 54 13.17 8.42 -18.13
CA ASP A 54 13.83 8.52 -19.44
C ASP A 54 12.91 9.20 -20.46
N VAL A 55 11.62 8.85 -20.52
CA VAL A 55 10.65 9.54 -21.40
C VAL A 55 10.64 11.05 -21.18
N PHE A 56 10.60 11.51 -19.93
CA PHE A 56 10.60 12.93 -19.58
C PHE A 56 11.90 13.64 -19.99
N LEU A 57 13.05 13.04 -19.64
CA LEU A 57 14.37 13.64 -19.93
C LEU A 57 14.65 13.70 -21.44
N HIS A 58 14.30 12.65 -22.19
CA HIS A 58 14.45 12.65 -23.66
C HIS A 58 13.52 13.66 -24.36
N ALA A 59 12.39 14.02 -23.73
CA ALA A 59 11.48 15.04 -24.24
C ALA A 59 11.96 16.49 -23.97
N GLY A 60 13.09 16.69 -23.28
CA GLY A 60 13.65 17.99 -22.94
C GLY A 60 13.44 18.40 -21.48
N GLY A 61 13.00 17.48 -20.62
CA GLY A 61 12.99 17.67 -19.18
C GLY A 61 14.40 17.73 -18.61
N GLU A 62 14.59 18.47 -17.52
CA GLU A 62 15.88 18.68 -16.87
C GLU A 62 15.99 17.92 -15.54
N ALA A 63 14.89 17.86 -14.77
CA ALA A 63 14.87 17.22 -13.47
C ALA A 63 13.64 16.32 -13.29
N TYR A 64 13.89 15.07 -12.92
CA TYR A 64 12.87 14.09 -12.60
C TYR A 64 13.21 13.42 -11.29
N ARG A 65 12.30 13.46 -10.33
CA ARG A 65 12.45 12.77 -9.05
C ARG A 65 11.24 11.90 -8.79
N TYR A 66 11.49 10.59 -8.80
CA TYR A 66 10.56 9.65 -8.22
C TYR A 66 10.62 9.74 -6.69
N ILE A 67 9.45 9.85 -6.05
CA ILE A 67 9.29 9.79 -4.60
C ILE A 67 8.87 8.36 -4.25
N PRO A 68 9.69 7.60 -3.50
CA PRO A 68 9.40 6.22 -3.12
C PRO A 68 8.04 6.08 -2.45
N ALA A 69 7.44 4.89 -2.61
CA ALA A 69 6.27 4.54 -1.83
C ALA A 69 6.59 4.57 -0.32
N LEU A 70 5.53 4.50 0.50
CA LEU A 70 5.68 4.59 1.95
C LEU A 70 6.51 3.44 2.55
N ASN A 71 6.55 2.28 1.88
CA ASN A 71 7.35 1.12 2.23
C ASN A 71 7.22 0.77 3.72
N ASP A 72 8.35 0.55 4.40
CA ASP A 72 8.46 0.24 5.81
C ASP A 72 8.61 1.49 6.70
N SER A 73 8.23 2.68 6.21
CA SER A 73 8.38 3.89 7.01
C SER A 73 7.64 3.77 8.35
N PRO A 74 8.24 4.21 9.47
CA PRO A 74 7.62 4.08 10.78
C PRO A 74 6.23 4.72 10.87
N ALA A 75 6.02 5.85 10.19
CA ALA A 75 4.73 6.54 10.16
C ALA A 75 3.66 5.75 9.41
N HIS A 76 4.02 5.07 8.31
CA HIS A 76 3.11 4.21 7.55
C HIS A 76 2.68 3.00 8.38
N ILE A 77 3.64 2.32 9.02
CA ILE A 77 3.37 1.19 9.90
C ILE A 77 2.48 1.62 11.06
N ALA A 78 2.80 2.74 11.72
CA ALA A 78 1.97 3.28 12.81
C ALA A 78 0.52 3.56 12.35
N THR A 79 0.34 4.17 11.18
CA THR A 79 -0.99 4.44 10.61
C THR A 79 -1.77 3.14 10.36
N LEU A 80 -1.12 2.10 9.80
CA LEU A 80 -1.74 0.79 9.61
C LEU A 80 -2.13 0.14 10.94
N THR A 81 -1.25 0.18 11.94
CA THR A 81 -1.52 -0.34 13.28
C THR A 81 -2.70 0.38 13.94
N GLU A 82 -2.78 1.70 13.85
CA GLU A 82 -3.89 2.49 14.37
C GLU A 82 -5.22 2.13 13.68
N LEU A 83 -5.21 1.98 12.35
CA LEU A 83 -6.40 1.55 11.59
C LEU A 83 -6.86 0.16 12.00
N ILE A 84 -5.94 -0.79 12.14
CA ILE A 84 -6.25 -2.15 12.62
C ILE A 84 -6.84 -2.09 14.03
N GLY A 85 -6.19 -1.40 14.96
CA GLY A 85 -6.68 -1.25 16.34
C GLY A 85 -8.06 -0.60 16.41
N LYS A 86 -8.35 0.36 15.54
CA LYS A 86 -9.67 1.01 15.42
C LYS A 86 -10.75 0.06 14.91
N HIS A 87 -10.43 -0.80 13.94
CA HIS A 87 -11.43 -1.59 13.22
C HIS A 87 -11.53 -3.06 13.66
N CYS A 88 -10.58 -3.55 14.45
CA CYS A 88 -10.61 -4.89 15.02
C CYS A 88 -11.10 -4.92 16.48
N GLN A 89 -11.69 -3.82 16.98
CA GLN A 89 -12.26 -3.77 18.32
C GLN A 89 -13.27 -4.91 18.52
N GLY A 90 -13.01 -5.76 19.52
CA GLY A 90 -13.78 -6.98 19.78
C GLY A 90 -13.04 -8.28 19.43
N TRP A 91 -11.92 -8.20 18.70
CA TRP A 91 -10.99 -9.32 18.55
C TRP A 91 -10.01 -9.29 19.73
N PRO A 92 -10.01 -10.31 20.62
CA PRO A 92 -9.19 -10.31 21.82
C PRO A 92 -7.72 -10.00 21.55
N GLU A 93 -7.17 -10.53 20.45
CA GLU A 93 -5.79 -10.42 19.95
C GLU A 93 -5.35 -8.98 19.67
N THR A 94 -6.31 -8.07 19.53
CA THR A 94 -6.05 -6.66 19.22
C THR A 94 -6.27 -5.74 20.42
N SER A 95 -6.65 -6.29 21.58
CA SER A 95 -6.80 -5.52 22.81
C SER A 95 -5.44 -5.23 23.45
N GLU A 96 -5.29 -4.04 24.05
CA GLU A 96 -4.08 -3.72 24.84
C GLU A 96 -3.88 -4.67 26.03
N SER A 97 -4.97 -5.27 26.52
CA SER A 97 -4.99 -6.27 27.58
C SER A 97 -4.72 -7.70 27.10
N TRP A 98 -4.39 -7.90 25.82
CA TRP A 98 -4.22 -9.24 25.28
C TRP A 98 -3.04 -9.97 25.91
N ASP A 99 -3.30 -11.18 26.38
CA ASP A 99 -2.31 -12.11 26.92
C ASP A 99 -2.68 -13.52 26.46
N GLU A 100 -1.75 -14.19 25.78
CA GLU A 100 -1.92 -15.56 25.26
C GLU A 100 -2.41 -16.53 26.36
N ARG A 101 -1.94 -16.36 27.59
CA ARG A 101 -2.35 -17.23 28.73
C ARG A 101 -3.81 -16.99 29.11
N SER A 102 -4.28 -15.75 29.05
CA SER A 102 -5.67 -15.38 29.36
C SER A 102 -6.65 -16.00 28.36
N VAL A 103 -6.29 -16.00 27.07
CA VAL A 103 -7.10 -16.61 25.99
C VAL A 103 -7.19 -18.13 26.16
N GLN A 104 -6.07 -18.79 26.45
CA GLN A 104 -6.05 -20.23 26.69
C GLN A 104 -6.91 -20.60 27.91
N ALA A 105 -6.89 -19.77 28.96
CA ALA A 105 -7.72 -19.96 30.14
C ALA A 105 -9.22 -19.80 29.83
N ASP A 106 -9.60 -18.81 29.02
CA ASP A 106 -11.00 -18.63 28.58
C ASP A 106 -11.51 -19.76 27.66
N ALA A 107 -10.64 -20.25 26.77
CA ALA A 107 -10.94 -21.41 25.93
C ALA A 107 -11.19 -22.67 26.78
N ASN A 108 -10.35 -22.90 27.81
CA ASN A 108 -10.54 -24.00 28.75
C ASN A 108 -11.84 -23.85 29.56
N ARG A 109 -12.14 -22.66 30.09
CA ARG A 109 -13.41 -22.39 30.79
C ARG A 109 -14.63 -22.63 29.90
N SER A 110 -14.55 -22.21 28.63
CA SER A 110 -15.63 -22.42 27.66
C SER A 110 -15.83 -23.90 27.34
N ARG A 111 -14.72 -24.65 27.18
CA ARG A 111 -14.76 -26.10 27.00
C ARG A 111 -15.37 -26.82 28.21
N GLU A 112 -14.98 -26.46 29.43
CA GLU A 112 -15.54 -27.04 30.66
C GLU A 112 -17.05 -26.80 30.78
N ARG A 113 -17.52 -25.59 30.46
CA ARG A 113 -18.96 -25.28 30.42
C ARG A 113 -19.70 -26.14 29.39
N ALA A 114 -19.16 -26.29 28.18
CA ALA A 114 -19.77 -27.10 27.14
C ALA A 114 -19.89 -28.58 27.56
N LEU A 115 -18.84 -29.14 28.18
CA LEU A 115 -18.86 -30.50 28.72
C LEU A 115 -19.90 -30.66 29.84
N ALA A 116 -20.01 -29.68 30.76
CA ALA A 116 -21.01 -29.68 31.82
C ALA A 116 -22.46 -29.63 31.28
N HIS A 117 -22.65 -29.07 30.08
CA HIS A 117 -23.93 -29.04 29.37
C HIS A 117 -24.13 -30.22 28.39
N GLY A 118 -23.28 -31.24 28.44
CA GLY A 118 -23.47 -32.50 27.71
C GLY A 118 -22.80 -32.57 26.33
N ALA A 119 -21.90 -31.64 26.00
CA ALA A 119 -21.05 -31.78 24.82
C ALA A 119 -20.13 -33.00 24.95
N SER A 120 -19.91 -33.71 23.84
CA SER A 120 -18.96 -34.82 23.76
C SER A 120 -17.51 -34.31 23.87
N ARG A 121 -16.65 -35.15 24.44
CA ARG A 121 -15.21 -34.87 24.64
C ARG A 121 -14.40 -34.92 23.36
#